data_AF-A0A5Q2QDT4-F1
#
_entry.id   AF-A0A5Q2QDT4-F1
#
_cell.length_a   1.000
_cell.length_b   1.000
_cell.length_c   1.000
_cell.angle_alpha   90.00
_cell.angle_beta   90.00
_cell.angle_gamma   90.00
#
_symmetry.space_group_name_H-M   'P 1'
#
loop_
_entity.id
_entity.type
_entity.pdbx_description
1 polymer ?
#
loop_
_entity_poly.entity_id
_entity_poly.type
_entity_poly.pdbx_seq_one_letter_code
_entity_poly.pdbx_strand_id
1 'polypeptide(L)'
;MKKLVWVIFLAPWVQAQADICDELAALQADPMRTAPAVAFERLQAERVIKACTDSIDAAIEPQGRYLIQRGRGYLKADQFDLAWADWNAARALSYPVADFVLASAYLIADNLAQDLTMARSHYVTAYESGVGWSAQGLAMIYENPRCECFDLDTAERWRTRFQAFMGDDK
;
A
#
# COMPACT_ATOMS: atom_id res chain seq x y z
N MET A 1 3.14 -53.91 2.52
CA MET A 1 3.59 -52.71 3.27
C MET A 1 4.25 -51.74 2.30
N LYS A 2 3.52 -50.71 1.82
CA LYS A 2 4.09 -49.66 0.96
C LYS A 2 4.57 -48.52 1.85
N LYS A 3 5.88 -48.27 1.88
CA LYS A 3 6.47 -47.12 2.58
C LYS A 3 6.17 -45.86 1.74
N LEU A 4 5.36 -44.95 2.27
CA LEU A 4 5.22 -43.60 1.72
C LEU A 4 6.47 -42.80 2.10
N VAL A 5 7.22 -42.36 1.10
CA VAL A 5 8.31 -41.39 1.27
C VAL A 5 7.71 -40.00 1.06
N TRP A 6 7.69 -39.19 2.10
CA TRP A 6 7.36 -37.76 2.00
C TRP A 6 8.61 -36.99 1.60
N VAL A 7 8.63 -36.46 0.38
CA VAL A 7 9.64 -35.49 -0.05
C VAL A 7 9.12 -34.10 0.33
N ILE A 8 9.74 -33.47 1.32
CA ILE A 8 9.48 -32.08 1.68
C ILE A 8 10.33 -31.22 0.73
N PHE A 9 9.68 -30.55 -0.23
CA PHE A 9 10.29 -29.48 -1.01
C PHE A 9 10.30 -28.20 -0.16
N LEU A 10 11.44 -27.90 0.46
CA LEU A 10 11.70 -26.55 0.96
C LEU A 10 12.06 -25.69 -0.25
N ALA A 11 11.07 -25.00 -0.83
CA ALA A 11 11.36 -23.94 -1.79
C ALA A 11 12.11 -22.82 -1.03
N PRO A 12 13.32 -22.42 -1.45
CA PRO A 12 13.96 -21.27 -0.88
C PRO A 12 13.10 -20.05 -1.20
N TRP A 13 12.60 -19.39 -0.17
CA TRP A 13 12.01 -18.07 -0.28
C TRP A 13 13.14 -17.13 -0.70
N VAL A 14 13.28 -16.89 -2.00
CA VAL A 14 14.19 -15.85 -2.49
C VAL A 14 13.55 -14.53 -2.08
N GLN A 15 14.02 -13.96 -0.98
CA GLN A 15 13.63 -12.61 -0.61
C GLN A 15 14.15 -11.67 -1.70
N ALA A 16 13.26 -10.88 -2.30
CA ALA A 16 13.65 -9.87 -3.26
C ALA A 16 14.60 -8.89 -2.55
N GLN A 17 15.81 -8.75 -3.09
CA GLN A 17 16.79 -7.79 -2.57
C GLN A 17 16.29 -6.37 -2.84
N ALA A 18 16.42 -5.50 -1.86
CA ALA A 18 16.12 -4.08 -2.03
C ALA A 18 16.98 -3.47 -3.15
N ASP A 19 16.36 -2.62 -3.97
CA ASP A 19 17.03 -1.86 -5.01
C ASP A 19 16.90 -0.34 -4.80
N ILE A 20 17.40 0.45 -5.76
CA ILE A 20 17.39 1.92 -5.69
C ILE A 20 15.96 2.48 -5.68
N CYS A 21 14.99 1.85 -6.35
CA CYS A 21 13.59 2.26 -6.27
C CYS A 21 13.09 2.10 -4.82
N ASP A 22 13.34 0.93 -4.22
CA ASP A 22 12.94 0.61 -2.85
C ASP A 22 13.56 1.60 -1.83
N GLU A 23 14.86 1.89 -1.95
CA GLU A 23 15.57 2.83 -1.07
C GLU A 23 15.03 4.27 -1.15
N LEU A 24 14.56 4.69 -2.32
CA LEU A 24 14.08 6.05 -2.54
C LEU A 24 12.59 6.23 -2.22
N ALA A 25 11.80 5.15 -2.22
CA ALA A 25 10.35 5.26 -2.31
C ALA A 25 9.55 4.21 -1.52
N ALA A 26 10.17 3.33 -0.72
CA ALA A 26 9.43 2.39 0.11
C ALA A 26 8.34 3.07 0.96
N LEU A 27 7.14 2.49 0.93
CA LEU A 27 5.96 3.00 1.62
C LEU A 27 5.86 2.36 3.01
N GLN A 28 5.65 3.17 4.06
CA GLN A 28 5.54 2.67 5.43
C GLN A 28 4.39 1.66 5.61
N ALA A 29 3.27 1.92 4.94
CA ALA A 29 2.11 1.04 4.97
C ALA A 29 2.28 -0.26 4.20
N ASP A 30 3.33 -0.43 3.40
CA ASP A 30 3.51 -1.63 2.60
C ASP A 30 4.08 -2.78 3.45
N PRO A 31 3.31 -3.85 3.72
CA PRO A 31 3.79 -4.99 4.52
C PRO A 31 4.85 -5.81 3.78
N MET A 32 5.00 -5.64 2.47
CA MET A 32 5.96 -6.34 1.62
C MET A 32 7.19 -5.49 1.27
N ARG A 33 7.35 -4.31 1.90
CA ARG A 33 8.50 -3.43 1.64
C ARG A 33 9.84 -4.13 1.95
N THR A 34 10.82 -3.90 1.08
CA THR A 34 12.18 -4.47 1.17
C THR A 34 13.21 -3.49 1.74
N ALA A 35 12.85 -2.20 1.85
CA ALA A 35 13.72 -1.13 2.35
C ALA A 35 13.04 -0.33 3.50
N PRO A 36 13.82 0.46 4.26
CA PRO A 36 13.28 1.42 5.22
C PRO A 36 12.31 2.41 4.55
N ALA A 37 11.20 2.71 5.21
CA ALA A 37 10.19 3.59 4.65
C ALA A 37 10.71 5.03 4.46
N VAL A 38 10.34 5.64 3.32
CA VAL A 38 10.66 7.03 3.00
C VAL A 38 9.41 7.89 3.13
N ALA A 39 9.47 8.89 4.01
CA ALA A 39 8.37 9.83 4.22
C ALA A 39 8.04 10.61 2.93
N PHE A 40 6.76 10.89 2.68
CA PHE A 40 6.30 11.50 1.43
C PHE A 40 6.92 12.88 1.18
N GLU A 41 7.14 13.65 2.23
CA GLU A 41 7.75 14.99 2.19
C GLU A 41 9.18 14.94 1.65
N ARG A 42 9.88 13.83 1.89
CA ARG A 42 11.28 13.60 1.51
C ARG A 42 11.47 13.01 0.12
N LEU A 43 10.39 12.63 -0.58
CA LEU A 43 10.49 12.09 -1.92
C LEU A 43 11.03 13.13 -2.90
N GLN A 44 12.02 12.71 -3.70
CA GLN A 44 12.51 13.47 -4.85
C GLN A 44 11.85 12.88 -6.10
N ALA A 45 10.78 13.52 -6.57
CA ALA A 45 9.86 12.93 -7.55
C ALA A 45 10.56 12.39 -8.81
N GLU A 46 11.38 13.21 -9.47
CA GLU A 46 12.09 12.80 -10.70
C GLU A 46 13.02 11.59 -10.47
N ARG A 47 13.72 11.56 -9.33
CA ARG A 47 14.62 10.44 -9.00
C ARG A 47 13.86 9.16 -8.72
N VAL A 48 12.74 9.25 -8.00
CA VAL A 48 11.85 8.11 -7.72
C VAL A 48 11.28 7.56 -9.02
N ILE A 49 10.71 8.44 -9.86
CA ILE A 49 10.10 8.06 -11.14
C ILE A 49 11.12 7.36 -12.02
N LYS A 50 12.33 7.93 -12.14
CA LYS A 50 13.40 7.33 -12.94
C LYS A 50 13.82 5.97 -12.38
N ALA A 51 14.20 5.89 -11.10
CA ALA A 51 14.71 4.66 -10.51
C ALA A 51 13.69 3.52 -10.59
N CYS A 52 12.42 3.80 -10.29
CA CYS A 52 11.37 2.79 -10.35
C CYS A 52 11.00 2.40 -11.79
N THR A 53 11.12 3.30 -12.76
CA THR A 53 10.98 2.94 -14.18
C THR A 53 12.12 2.01 -14.60
N ASP A 54 13.37 2.34 -14.25
CA ASP A 54 14.52 1.48 -14.53
C ASP A 54 14.33 0.07 -13.89
N SER A 55 13.82 -0.02 -12.65
CA SER A 55 13.51 -1.30 -11.99
C SER A 55 12.35 -2.07 -12.65
N ILE A 56 11.32 -1.38 -13.14
CA ILE A 56 10.20 -2.00 -13.88
C ILE A 56 10.70 -2.57 -15.21
N ASP A 57 11.50 -1.80 -15.95
CA ASP A 57 12.02 -2.21 -17.26
C ASP A 57 13.03 -3.37 -17.16
N ALA A 58 13.76 -3.45 -16.04
CA ALA A 58 14.70 -4.54 -15.77
C ALA A 58 14.05 -5.79 -15.18
N ALA A 59 12.80 -5.71 -14.69
CA ALA A 59 12.13 -6.83 -14.05
C ALA A 59 11.71 -7.89 -15.07
N ILE A 60 11.98 -9.17 -14.77
CA ILE A 60 11.54 -10.29 -15.60
C ILE A 60 10.01 -10.43 -15.56
N GLU A 61 9.42 -10.16 -14.39
CA GLU A 61 7.98 -10.22 -14.16
C GLU A 61 7.48 -8.91 -13.53
N PRO A 62 6.22 -8.51 -13.77
CA PRO A 62 5.64 -7.32 -13.16
C PRO A 62 5.70 -7.38 -11.62
N GLN A 63 6.27 -6.33 -11.01
CA GLN A 63 6.38 -6.23 -9.56
C GLN A 63 5.50 -5.09 -9.04
N GLY A 64 4.44 -5.44 -8.30
CA GLY A 64 3.50 -4.46 -7.72
C GLY A 64 4.18 -3.39 -6.89
N ARG A 65 5.25 -3.73 -6.15
CA ARG A 65 6.00 -2.78 -5.31
C ARG A 65 6.55 -1.60 -6.09
N TYR A 66 7.11 -1.82 -7.29
CA TYR A 66 7.69 -0.74 -8.09
C TYR A 66 6.62 0.18 -8.65
N LEU A 67 5.45 -0.35 -8.99
CA LEU A 67 4.30 0.43 -9.42
C LEU A 67 3.78 1.31 -8.27
N ILE A 68 3.65 0.78 -7.05
CA ILE A 68 3.27 1.58 -5.88
C ILE A 68 4.24 2.73 -5.68
N GLN A 69 5.54 2.43 -5.69
CA GLN A 69 6.60 3.37 -5.42
C GLN A 69 6.75 4.44 -6.51
N ARG A 70 6.67 4.07 -7.79
CA ARG A 70 6.63 5.02 -8.90
C ARG A 70 5.39 5.90 -8.83
N GLY A 71 4.25 5.32 -8.49
CA GLY A 71 3.00 6.07 -8.26
C GLY A 71 3.15 7.12 -7.15
N ARG A 72 3.92 6.87 -6.09
CA ARG A 72 4.25 7.90 -5.08
C ARG A 72 5.09 9.04 -5.67
N GLY A 73 6.02 8.71 -6.56
CA GLY A 73 6.81 9.69 -7.32
C GLY A 73 5.93 10.57 -8.21
N TYR A 74 5.01 9.96 -8.97
CA TYR A 74 4.03 10.67 -9.79
C TYR A 74 3.11 11.55 -8.95
N LEU A 75 2.61 11.06 -7.81
CA LEU A 75 1.82 11.85 -6.88
C LEU A 75 2.60 13.08 -6.39
N LYS A 76 3.88 12.92 -6.05
CA LYS A 76 4.75 14.03 -5.62
C LYS A 76 5.01 15.07 -6.72
N ALA A 77 4.88 14.68 -7.99
CA ALA A 77 5.01 15.54 -9.16
C ALA A 77 3.67 16.09 -9.66
N ASP A 78 2.57 15.93 -8.90
CA ASP A 78 1.21 16.30 -9.31
C ASP A 78 0.72 15.60 -10.60
N GLN A 79 1.31 14.45 -10.94
CA GLN A 79 0.95 13.62 -12.09
C GLN A 79 -0.07 12.55 -11.69
N PHE A 80 -1.24 12.99 -11.22
CA PHE A 80 -2.25 12.12 -10.61
C PHE A 80 -2.73 10.98 -11.51
N ASP A 81 -2.94 11.21 -12.81
CA ASP A 81 -3.40 10.18 -13.75
C ASP A 81 -2.39 9.02 -13.86
N LEU A 82 -1.09 9.33 -13.84
CA LEU A 82 -0.03 8.33 -13.89
C LEU A 82 0.09 7.56 -12.57
N ALA A 83 -0.04 8.25 -11.43
CA ALA A 83 -0.09 7.61 -10.12
C ALA A 83 -1.28 6.63 -10.03
N TRP A 84 -2.45 7.07 -10.49
CA TRP A 84 -3.67 6.27 -10.51
C TRP A 84 -3.53 5.02 -11.40
N ALA A 85 -2.93 5.17 -12.58
CA ALA A 85 -2.66 4.06 -13.49
C ALA A 85 -1.74 3.02 -12.84
N ASP A 86 -0.64 3.45 -12.22
CA ASP A 86 0.31 2.56 -11.54
C ASP A 86 -0.34 1.82 -10.36
N TRP A 87 -1.12 2.51 -9.52
CA TRP A 87 -1.79 1.88 -8.39
C TRP A 87 -2.86 0.87 -8.82
N ASN A 88 -3.59 1.14 -9.89
CA ASN A 88 -4.53 0.16 -10.44
C ASN A 88 -3.80 -1.05 -11.06
N ALA A 89 -2.67 -0.85 -11.72
CA ALA A 89 -1.85 -1.95 -12.20
C ALA A 89 -1.31 -2.80 -11.04
N ALA A 90 -0.85 -2.17 -9.95
CA ALA A 90 -0.44 -2.90 -8.73
C ALA A 90 -1.61 -3.69 -8.11
N ARG A 91 -2.82 -3.11 -8.11
CA ARG A 91 -4.04 -3.79 -7.64
C ARG A 91 -4.40 -4.99 -8.51
N ALA A 92 -4.23 -4.88 -9.83
CA ALA A 92 -4.45 -5.99 -10.76
C ALA A 92 -3.46 -7.16 -10.56
N LEU A 93 -2.30 -6.88 -9.95
CA LEU A 93 -1.33 -7.89 -9.50
C LEU A 93 -1.63 -8.41 -8.09
N SER A 94 -2.75 -8.02 -7.47
CA SER A 94 -3.10 -8.32 -6.08
C SER A 94 -2.02 -7.89 -5.08
N TYR A 95 -1.31 -6.79 -5.35
CA TYR A 95 -0.28 -6.29 -4.46
C TYR A 95 -0.93 -5.60 -3.24
N PRO A 96 -0.70 -6.08 -1.98
CA PRO A 96 -1.58 -5.76 -0.84
C PRO A 96 -1.82 -4.28 -0.57
N VAL A 97 -0.79 -3.43 -0.73
CA VAL A 97 -0.88 -2.00 -0.41
C VAL A 97 -1.55 -1.15 -1.52
N ALA A 98 -1.91 -1.75 -2.66
CA ALA A 98 -2.54 -1.03 -3.77
C ALA A 98 -3.90 -0.44 -3.38
N ASP A 99 -4.74 -1.20 -2.67
CA ASP A 99 -6.01 -0.70 -2.15
C ASP A 99 -5.80 0.40 -1.11
N PHE A 100 -4.75 0.33 -0.29
CA PHE A 100 -4.45 1.37 0.70
C PHE A 100 -4.12 2.73 0.05
N VAL A 101 -3.32 2.75 -1.01
CA VAL A 101 -2.97 4.01 -1.70
C VAL A 101 -4.16 4.58 -2.47
N LEU A 102 -5.00 3.74 -3.08
CA LEU A 102 -6.26 4.16 -3.71
C LEU A 102 -7.24 4.73 -2.67
N ALA A 103 -7.40 4.06 -1.53
CA ALA A 103 -8.24 4.54 -0.44
C ALA A 103 -7.80 5.91 0.07
N SER A 104 -6.48 6.09 0.25
CA SER A 104 -5.90 7.35 0.70
C SER A 104 -6.11 8.48 -0.31
N ALA A 105 -6.02 8.18 -1.61
CA ALA A 105 -6.32 9.14 -2.66
C ALA A 105 -7.81 9.56 -2.64
N TYR A 106 -8.75 8.62 -2.49
CA TYR A 106 -10.18 8.95 -2.33
C TYR A 106 -10.46 9.75 -1.05
N LEU A 107 -9.72 9.52 0.03
CA LEU A 107 -9.87 10.23 1.30
C LEU A 107 -9.34 11.66 1.24
N ILE A 108 -8.20 11.90 0.58
CA ILE A 108 -7.46 13.18 0.63
C ILE A 108 -7.80 14.10 -0.56
N ALA A 109 -8.55 13.65 -1.56
CA ALA A 109 -8.90 14.42 -2.75
C ALA A 109 -9.49 15.81 -2.41
N ASP A 110 -8.63 16.83 -2.45
CA ASP A 110 -8.88 18.16 -1.88
C ASP A 110 -9.62 19.09 -2.85
N ASN A 111 -10.58 18.55 -3.63
CA ASN A 111 -11.60 19.25 -4.47
C ASN A 111 -12.29 18.30 -5.48
N LEU A 112 -11.85 17.04 -5.58
CA LEU A 112 -12.44 16.01 -6.43
C LEU A 112 -13.33 15.11 -5.58
N ALA A 113 -14.57 15.55 -5.33
CA ALA A 113 -15.67 14.77 -4.77
C ALA A 113 -15.21 13.59 -3.88
N GLN A 114 -14.57 13.90 -2.74
CA GLN A 114 -14.13 12.91 -1.77
C GLN A 114 -15.19 11.81 -1.64
N ASP A 115 -14.81 10.58 -1.97
CA ASP A 115 -15.72 9.46 -1.94
C ASP A 115 -15.38 8.58 -0.74
N LEU A 116 -16.01 8.90 0.39
CA LEU A 116 -15.81 8.17 1.64
C LEU A 116 -16.28 6.71 1.55
N THR A 117 -17.23 6.41 0.66
CA THR A 117 -17.70 5.05 0.42
C THR A 117 -16.63 4.24 -0.29
N MET A 118 -16.04 4.77 -1.35
CA MET A 118 -14.92 4.14 -2.06
C MET A 118 -13.67 4.05 -1.20
N ALA A 119 -13.30 5.12 -0.49
CA ALA A 119 -12.18 5.11 0.45
C ALA A 119 -12.33 4.00 1.50
N ARG A 120 -13.53 3.89 2.10
CA ARG A 120 -13.84 2.84 3.09
C ARG A 120 -13.71 1.45 2.48
N SER A 121 -14.30 1.22 1.31
CA SER A 121 -14.26 -0.09 0.63
C SER A 121 -12.80 -0.53 0.41
N HIS A 122 -11.98 0.35 -0.13
CA HIS A 122 -10.58 0.05 -0.39
C HIS A 122 -9.77 -0.15 0.91
N TYR A 123 -9.99 0.66 1.95
CA TYR A 123 -9.29 0.43 3.23
C TYR A 123 -9.70 -0.91 3.88
N VAL A 124 -10.96 -1.34 3.77
CA VAL A 124 -11.38 -2.67 4.25
C VAL A 124 -10.60 -3.76 3.51
N THR A 125 -10.57 -3.72 2.18
CA THR A 125 -9.83 -4.69 1.36
C THR A 125 -8.33 -4.70 1.68
N ALA A 126 -7.72 -3.53 1.85
CA ALA A 126 -6.32 -3.42 2.23
C ALA A 126 -6.05 -4.00 3.63
N TYR A 127 -6.92 -3.72 4.60
CA TYR A 127 -6.81 -4.28 5.96
C TYR A 127 -6.91 -5.81 5.95
N GLU A 128 -7.87 -6.37 5.21
CA GLU A 128 -8.03 -7.82 5.02
C GLU A 128 -6.81 -8.47 4.34
N SER A 129 -6.08 -7.69 3.54
CA SER A 129 -4.82 -8.10 2.88
C SER A 129 -3.57 -7.90 3.75
N GLY A 130 -3.72 -7.54 5.03
CA GLY A 130 -2.62 -7.40 5.99
C GLY A 130 -2.03 -6.00 6.09
N VAL A 131 -2.63 -4.99 5.44
CA VAL A 131 -2.16 -3.59 5.54
C VAL A 131 -2.74 -2.96 6.82
N GLY A 132 -2.05 -3.14 7.95
CA GLY A 132 -2.50 -2.68 9.27
C GLY A 132 -2.73 -1.17 9.39
N TRP A 133 -1.98 -0.36 8.63
CA TRP A 133 -2.19 1.08 8.52
C TRP A 133 -3.59 1.47 8.04
N SER A 134 -4.29 0.60 7.32
CA SER A 134 -5.67 0.82 6.89
C SER A 134 -6.64 1.01 8.06
N ALA A 135 -6.34 0.45 9.24
CA ALA A 135 -7.15 0.66 10.43
C ALA A 135 -7.21 2.13 10.84
N GLN A 136 -6.12 2.88 10.65
CA GLN A 136 -6.11 4.31 10.92
C GLN A 136 -7.03 5.07 9.95
N GLY A 137 -6.95 4.76 8.65
CA GLY A 137 -7.82 5.35 7.63
C GLY A 137 -9.31 5.05 7.88
N LEU A 138 -9.63 3.83 8.30
CA LEU A 138 -11.00 3.45 8.67
C LEU A 138 -11.49 4.23 9.89
N ALA A 139 -10.66 4.37 10.94
CA ALA A 139 -11.01 5.20 12.09
C ALA A 139 -11.35 6.64 11.64
N MET A 140 -10.50 7.26 10.80
CA MET A 140 -10.75 8.61 10.29
C MET A 140 -12.06 8.73 9.49
N ILE A 141 -12.42 7.71 8.69
CA ILE A 141 -13.68 7.72 7.92
C ILE A 141 -14.89 7.64 8.85
N TYR A 142 -14.89 6.72 9.83
CA TYR A 142 -16.00 6.54 10.76
C TYR A 142 -16.17 7.74 11.72
N GLU A 143 -15.14 8.57 11.91
CA GLU A 143 -15.20 9.83 12.67
C GLU A 143 -15.61 11.03 11.84
N ASN A 144 -15.66 10.91 10.51
CA ASN A 144 -15.99 12.01 9.64
C ASN A 144 -17.53 12.19 9.60
N PRO A 145 -18.09 13.31 10.09
CA PRO A 145 -19.54 13.52 10.11
C PRO A 145 -20.18 13.60 8.71
N ARG A 146 -19.36 13.72 7.65
CA ARG A 146 -19.83 13.66 6.25
C ARG A 146 -20.00 12.23 5.73
N CYS A 147 -19.52 11.21 6.45
CA CYS A 147 -19.80 9.83 6.07
C CYS A 147 -21.23 9.47 6.47
N GLU A 148 -21.99 8.84 5.57
CA GLU A 148 -23.24 8.14 5.93
C GLU A 148 -22.98 7.02 6.96
N CYS A 149 -21.74 6.55 7.02
CA CYS A 149 -21.27 5.55 7.95
C CYS A 149 -20.80 6.10 9.30
N PHE A 150 -20.95 7.40 9.58
CA PHE A 150 -20.46 8.02 10.81
C PHE A 150 -20.90 7.24 12.07
N ASP A 151 -19.92 6.76 12.84
CA ASP A 151 -20.12 5.95 14.04
C ASP A 151 -18.84 5.98 14.90
N LEU A 152 -18.89 6.71 16.01
CA LEU A 152 -17.76 6.89 16.91
C LEU A 152 -17.34 5.59 17.62
N ASP A 153 -18.28 4.67 17.89
CA ASP A 153 -17.94 3.38 18.51
C ASP A 153 -17.19 2.50 17.51
N THR A 154 -17.59 2.53 16.23
CA THR A 154 -16.85 1.84 15.17
C THR A 154 -15.48 2.45 14.95
N ALA A 155 -15.38 3.78 14.95
CA ALA A 155 -14.10 4.47 14.85
C ALA A 155 -13.13 4.05 15.97
N GLU A 156 -13.59 4.01 17.21
CA GLU A 156 -12.75 3.63 18.35
C GLU A 156 -12.26 2.18 18.26
N ARG A 157 -13.11 1.26 17.77
CA ARG A 157 -12.70 -0.13 17.48
C ARG A 157 -11.58 -0.17 16.45
N TRP A 158 -11.64 0.65 15.40
CA TRP A 158 -10.58 0.74 14.39
C TRP A 158 -9.31 1.37 14.94
N ARG A 159 -9.42 2.42 15.76
CA ARG A 159 -8.28 3.02 16.46
C ARG A 159 -7.56 2.00 17.35
N THR A 160 -8.31 1.20 18.10
CA THR A 160 -7.74 0.13 18.93
C THR A 160 -6.97 -0.90 18.08
N ARG A 161 -7.52 -1.29 16.92
CA ARG A 161 -6.82 -2.19 15.99
C ARG A 161 -5.53 -1.58 15.45
N PHE A 162 -5.54 -0.29 15.10
CA PHE A 162 -4.33 0.40 14.66
C PHE A 162 -3.27 0.46 15.77
N GLN A 163 -3.66 0.75 17.01
CA GLN A 163 -2.74 0.76 18.15
C GLN A 163 -2.13 -0.61 18.41
N ALA A 164 -2.92 -1.69 18.32
CA ALA A 164 -2.41 -3.06 18.42
C ALA A 164 -1.36 -3.34 17.33
N PHE A 165 -1.68 -3.03 16.06
CA PHE A 165 -0.74 -3.15 14.95
C PHE A 165 0.56 -2.36 15.17
N MET A 166 0.48 -1.11 15.62
CA MET A 166 1.67 -0.30 15.93
C MET A 166 2.47 -0.80 17.14
N GLY A 167 1.85 -1.59 18.01
CA GLY A 167 2.53 -2.30 19.11
C GLY A 167 3.33 -3.50 18.62
N ASP A 168 2.82 -4.18 17.59
CA ASP A 168 3.46 -5.35 16.95
C ASP A 168 4.56 -4.97 15.94
N ASP A 169 4.53 -3.74 15.39
CA ASP A 169 5.52 -3.20 14.41
C ASP A 169 6.81 -2.62 15.06
N LYS A 170 7.05 -2.87 16.36
CA LYS A 170 8.25 -2.44 17.10
C LYS A 170 9.31 -3.52 17.17
#